data_AF-A0A0C3QKW5-F1
#
_entry.id   AF-A0A0C3QKW5-F1
#
_cell.length_a   1.000
_cell.length_b   1.000
_cell.length_c   1.000
_cell.angle_alpha   90.00
_cell.angle_beta   90.00
_cell.angle_gamma   90.00
#
_symmetry.space_group_name_H-M   'P 1'
#
loop_
_entity.id
_entity.type
_entity.pdbx_description
1 polymer ?
#
loop_
_entity_poly.entity_id
_entity_poly.type
_entity_poly.pdbx_seq_one_letter_code
_entity_poly.pdbx_strand_id
1 'polypeptide(L)' 'MEMKELNYKVSGNVQGVCFRSEAVDTARSVGVAGWVRNNPDGAVEGIAVGEHDNVNKLQVIF' A
#
# COMPACT_ATOMS: atom_id res chain seq x y z
N MET A 1 -0.13 -5.48 20.97
CA MET A 1 -0.19 -5.44 19.51
C MET A 1 -0.81 -4.10 19.15
N GLU A 2 0.00 -3.16 18.68
CA GLU A 2 -0.44 -1.83 18.28
C GLU A 2 -0.92 -1.89 16.83
N MET A 3 -2.15 -1.48 16.56
CA MET A 3 -2.67 -1.38 15.21
C MET A 3 -2.33 -0.01 14.63
N LYS A 4 -1.83 0.01 13.40
CA LYS A 4 -1.48 1.22 12.68
C LYS A 4 -2.30 1.29 11.40
N GLU A 5 -2.74 2.49 11.07
CA GLU A 5 -3.31 2.83 9.77
C GLU A 5 -2.29 3.70 9.03
N LEU A 6 -2.00 3.34 7.79
CA LEU A 6 -1.14 4.09 6.88
C LEU A 6 -1.97 4.53 5.67
N ASN A 7 -2.17 5.83 5.56
CA ASN A 7 -2.74 6.47 4.37
C ASN A 7 -1.57 6.92 3.48
N TYR A 8 -1.54 6.47 2.22
CA TYR A 8 -0.46 6.80 1.30
C TYR A 8 -1.00 7.23 -0.07
N LYS A 9 -0.24 8.12 -0.72
CA LYS A 9 -0.44 8.54 -2.10
C LYS A 9 0.92 8.57 -2.79
N VAL A 10 1.07 7.76 -3.83
CA VAL A 10 2.29 7.65 -4.63
C VAL A 10 2.01 8.25 -6.00
N SER A 11 2.82 9.22 -6.39
CA SER A 11 2.78 9.85 -7.71
C SER A 11 4.06 9.52 -8.49
N GLY A 12 3.97 9.57 -9.83
CA GLY A 12 5.08 9.23 -10.71
C GLY A 12 4.70 8.12 -11.70
N ASN A 13 5.68 7.31 -12.09
CA ASN A 13 5.48 6.24 -13.07
C ASN A 13 4.94 4.96 -12.40
N VAL A 14 3.74 5.05 -11.83
CA VAL A 14 3.12 4.00 -11.00
C VAL A 14 1.97 3.25 -11.68
N GLN A 15 1.53 3.73 -12.86
CA GLN A 15 0.51 3.08 -13.68
C GLN A 15 1.16 2.33 -14.84
N GLY A 16 0.64 1.12 -15.13
CA GLY A 16 1.21 0.26 -16.18
C GLY A 16 2.41 -0.60 -15.76
N VAL A 17 2.86 -0.50 -14.51
CA VAL A 17 4.04 -1.21 -13.97
C VAL A 17 3.69 -2.27 -12.92
N CYS A 18 2.44 -2.76 -12.88
CA CYS A 18 1.96 -3.75 -11.90
C CYS A 18 2.09 -3.36 -10.41
N PHE A 19 2.37 -2.09 -10.09
CA PHE A 19 2.50 -1.56 -8.71
C PHE A 19 1.36 -1.99 -7.78
N ARG A 20 0.11 -1.91 -8.26
CA ARG A 20 -1.07 -2.31 -7.49
C ARG A 20 -1.03 -3.79 -7.11
N SER A 21 -0.61 -4.66 -8.03
CA SER A 21 -0.56 -6.10 -7.77
C SER A 21 0.52 -6.41 -6.74
N GLU A 22 1.71 -5.84 -6.88
CA GLU A 22 2.80 -6.02 -5.90
C GLU A 22 2.44 -5.48 -4.51
N ALA A 23 1.77 -4.33 -4.44
CA ALA A 23 1.27 -3.77 -3.18
C ALA A 23 0.29 -4.72 -2.49
N VAL A 24 -0.64 -5.33 -3.24
CA VAL A 24 -1.63 -6.30 -2.71
C VAL A 24 -0.95 -7.59 -2.27
N ASP A 25 -0.03 -8.14 -3.07
CA ASP A 25 0.66 -9.37 -2.76
C ASP A 25 1.55 -9.21 -1.53
N THR A 26 2.23 -8.06 -1.41
CA THR A 26 3.02 -7.75 -0.22
C THR A 26 2.13 -7.59 1.00
N ALA A 27 1.01 -6.85 0.89
CA ALA A 27 0.06 -6.68 1.99
C ALA A 27 -0.48 -8.03 2.49
N ARG A 28 -0.78 -8.96 1.58
CA ARG A 28 -1.19 -10.33 1.93
C ARG A 28 -0.07 -11.11 2.63
N SER A 29 1.16 -11.00 2.15
CA SER A 29 2.33 -11.67 2.71
C SER A 29 2.62 -11.19 4.15
N VAL A 30 2.47 -9.89 4.42
CA VAL A 30 2.70 -9.31 5.76
C VAL A 30 1.46 -9.31 6.66
N GLY A 31 0.30 -9.79 6.18
CA GLY A 31 -0.93 -9.85 6.98
C GLY A 31 -1.56 -8.48 7.26
N VAL A 32 -1.47 -7.55 6.30
CA VAL A 32 -2.05 -6.20 6.38
C VAL A 32 -3.29 -6.14 5.47
N ALA A 33 -4.38 -5.57 5.99
CA ALA A 33 -5.62 -5.38 5.25
C ALA A 33 -5.75 -3.94 4.75
N GLY A 34 -6.51 -3.70 3.69
CA GLY A 34 -6.60 -2.34 3.14
C GLY A 34 -7.19 -2.28 1.75
N TRP A 35 -7.02 -1.12 1.11
CA TRP A 35 -7.41 -0.91 -0.28
C TRP A 35 -6.36 -0.07 -1.00
N VAL A 36 -6.31 -0.23 -2.32
CA VAL A 36 -5.42 0.52 -3.20
C VAL A 36 -6.16 0.83 -4.50
N ARG A 37 -5.99 2.05 -5.02
CA ARG A 37 -6.70 2.56 -6.19
C ARG A 37 -5.78 3.41 -7.06
N ASN A 38 -5.92 3.24 -8.37
CA ASN A 38 -5.32 4.14 -9.34
C ASN A 38 -6.22 5.37 -9.51
N ASN A 39 -5.64 6.55 -9.38
CA ASN A 39 -6.32 7.82 -9.60
C ASN A 39 -6.20 8.27 -11.06
N PRO A 40 -7.19 9.05 -11.54
CA PRO A 40 -7.16 9.59 -12.91
C PRO A 40 -6.04 10.62 -13.14
N ASP A 41 -5.44 11.16 -12.06
CA ASP A 41 -4.28 12.06 -12.11
C ASP A 41 -2.94 11.33 -12.39
N GLY A 42 -2.97 10.00 -12.54
CA GLY A 42 -1.77 9.18 -12.74
C GLY A 42 -1.18 8.63 -11.43
N ALA A 43 -1.67 9.06 -10.27
CA ALA A 43 -1.20 8.58 -8.97
C ALA A 43 -1.87 7.26 -8.58
N VAL A 44 -1.35 6.63 -7.52
CA VAL A 44 -1.97 5.52 -6.80
C VAL A 44 -2.14 5.94 -5.35
N GLU A 45 -3.32 5.72 -4.79
CA GLU A 45 -3.61 5.99 -3.38
C GLU A 45 -4.13 4.72 -2.70
N GLY A 46 -3.95 4.64 -1.38
CA GLY A 46 -4.43 3.49 -0.63
C GLY A 46 -4.35 3.67 0.87
N ILE A 47 -4.99 2.73 1.54
CA ILE A 47 -4.97 2.58 2.99
C ILE A 47 -4.48 1.19 3.33
N ALA A 48 -3.60 1.09 4.31
CA ALA A 48 -3.12 -0.16 4.87
C ALA A 48 -3.30 -0.15 6.39
N VAL A 49 -3.96 -1.17 6.92
CA VAL A 49 -4.30 -1.35 8.33
C VAL A 49 -3.81 -2.71 8.79
N GLY A 50 -3.01 -2.72 9.86
CA GLY A 50 -2.49 -3.94 10.45
C GLY A 50 -1.66 -3.64 11.68
N GLU A 51 -0.92 -4.64 12.18
CA GLU A 51 0.03 -4.41 13.26
C GLU A 51 1.13 -3.42 12.83
N HIS A 52 1.59 -2.61 13.78
CA HIS A 52 2.59 -1.56 13.56
C HIS A 52 3.82 -2.06 12.80
N ASP A 53 4.34 -3.24 13.16
CA ASP A 53 5.50 -3.86 12.50
C ASP A 53 5.21 -4.28 11.05
N ASN A 54 4.00 -4.78 10.79
CA ASN A 54 3.61 -5.23 9.45
C ASN A 54 3.32 -4.05 8.52
N VAL A 55 2.71 -2.99 9.06
CA VAL A 55 2.47 -1.74 8.32
C VAL A 55 3.78 -1.03 8.01
N ASN A 56 4.77 -1.05 8.93
CA ASN A 56 6.09 -0.49 8.66
C ASN A 56 6.84 -1.22 7.54
N LYS A 57 6.67 -2.55 7.41
CA LYS A 57 7.22 -3.30 6.26
C LYS A 57 6.60 -2.86 4.94
N LEU A 58 5.30 -2.53 4.94
CA LEU A 58 4.61 -1.99 3.76
C LEU A 58 5.14 -0.59 3.39
N GLN A 59 5.40 0.26 4.39
CA GLN A 59 5.85 1.65 4.19
C GLN A 59 7.19 1.77 3.45
N VAL A 60 8.08 0.78 3.55
CA VAL A 60 9.40 0.81 2.88
C VAL A 60 9.30 0.62 1.36
N ILE A 61 8.15 0.17 0.86
CA ILE A 61 7.94 -0.22 -0.54
C ILE A 61 7.23 0.88 -1.35
N PHE A 62 6.58 1.84 -0.67
CA PHE A 62 5.83 2.94 -1.29
C PHE A 62 6.66 4.20 -1.51
#